data_AF-A0A659UTF1-F1
#
_entry.id   AF-A0A659UTF1-F1
#
_cell.length_a   1.000
_cell.length_b   1.000
_cell.length_c   1.000
_cell.angle_alpha   90.00
_cell.angle_beta   90.00
_cell.angle_gamma   90.00
#
_symmetry.space_group_name_H-M   'P 1'
#
loop_
_entity.id
_entity.type
_entity.pdbx_description
1 polymer ?
#
loop_
_entity_poly.entity_id
_entity_poly.type
_entity_poly.pdbx_seq_one_letter_code
_entity_poly.pdbx_strand_id
1 'polypeptide(L)'
;MDRWVPAGLPAVALDSSSFWSALLRHPWGLLALLCLVQTLCWTVVPTLIDPAPPGDVVAGFMWGREWVLLTYKHPQLPGWLLEASHLLTGSFRWPQYLLAQLTISATFVLVYLLARDMLGQRRALAAVLLMPSVYFFGWPTPQFNHDYAQMPFWAAICWLLWRA
;
A
#
# COMPACT_ATOMS: atom_id res chain seq x y z
N MET A 1 -13.83 -56.73 -30.16
CA MET A 1 -15.09 -56.01 -29.94
C MET A 1 -14.78 -54.78 -29.11
N ASP A 2 -14.84 -53.64 -29.80
CA ASP A 2 -15.27 -52.33 -29.32
C ASP A 2 -14.35 -51.54 -28.38
N ARG A 3 -13.44 -50.82 -29.05
CA ARG A 3 -12.90 -49.54 -28.61
C ARG A 3 -14.06 -48.55 -28.45
N TRP A 4 -14.31 -48.11 -27.22
CA TRP A 4 -15.08 -46.91 -26.95
C TRP A 4 -14.18 -45.88 -26.28
N VAL A 5 -13.53 -45.05 -27.10
CA VAL A 5 -12.89 -43.80 -26.65
C VAL A 5 -13.91 -42.70 -26.95
N PRO A 6 -14.44 -41.98 -25.95
CA PRO A 6 -15.34 -40.86 -26.22
C PRO A 6 -14.58 -39.80 -27.01
N ALA A 7 -15.08 -39.50 -28.20
CA ALA A 7 -14.58 -38.44 -29.04
C ALA A 7 -14.84 -37.07 -28.41
N GLY A 8 -13.79 -36.26 -28.32
CA GLY A 8 -13.86 -34.81 -28.46
C GLY A 8 -14.79 -34.07 -27.51
N LEU A 9 -14.33 -33.84 -26.27
CA LEU A 9 -14.52 -32.51 -25.70
C LEU A 9 -13.29 -31.71 -26.15
N PRO A 10 -13.43 -30.63 -26.93
CA PRO A 10 -12.32 -29.70 -27.06
C PRO A 10 -12.02 -29.23 -25.65
N ALA A 11 -10.88 -29.64 -25.11
CA ALA A 11 -10.30 -28.92 -23.99
C ALA A 11 -10.12 -27.51 -24.52
N VAL A 12 -11.05 -26.61 -24.18
CA VAL A 12 -10.79 -25.18 -24.24
C VAL A 12 -9.72 -24.96 -23.18
N ALA A 13 -8.49 -25.29 -23.53
CA ALA A 13 -7.31 -24.73 -22.93
C ALA A 13 -7.43 -23.23 -23.28
N LEU A 14 -8.21 -22.50 -22.48
CA LEU A 14 -8.01 -21.07 -22.34
C LEU A 14 -6.52 -20.96 -22.07
N ASP A 15 -5.78 -20.41 -23.03
CA ASP A 15 -4.33 -20.27 -22.96
C ASP A 15 -3.99 -19.20 -21.91
N SER A 16 -4.29 -19.54 -20.66
CA SER A 16 -4.08 -18.81 -19.42
C SER A 16 -2.59 -18.47 -19.29
N SER A 17 -1.73 -19.34 -19.83
CA SER A 17 -0.29 -19.13 -19.87
C SER A 17 0.10 -17.85 -20.62
N SER A 18 -0.62 -17.51 -21.70
CA SER A 18 -0.36 -16.33 -22.53
C SER A 18 -0.79 -15.03 -21.83
N PHE A 19 -1.94 -15.04 -21.15
CA PHE A 19 -2.45 -13.87 -20.43
C PHE A 19 -1.61 -13.53 -19.19
N TRP A 20 -1.34 -14.52 -18.33
CA TRP A 20 -0.52 -14.29 -17.13
C TRP A 20 0.91 -13.91 -17.49
N SER A 21 1.48 -14.52 -18.54
CA SER A 21 2.80 -14.11 -19.02
C SER A 21 2.79 -12.69 -19.60
N ALA A 22 1.71 -12.28 -20.28
CA ALA A 22 1.53 -10.91 -20.74
C ALA A 22 1.45 -9.90 -19.60
N LEU A 23 0.71 -10.24 -18.55
CA LEU A 23 0.54 -9.39 -17.38
C LEU A 23 1.86 -9.23 -16.60
N LEU A 24 2.61 -10.33 -16.46
CA LEU A 24 3.94 -10.33 -15.82
C LEU A 24 5.02 -9.59 -16.61
N ARG A 25 4.80 -9.30 -17.91
CA ARG A 25 5.70 -8.44 -18.72
C ARG A 25 5.67 -6.98 -18.28
N HIS A 26 4.61 -6.53 -17.60
CA HIS A 26 4.44 -5.15 -17.14
C HIS A 26 4.30 -5.06 -15.61
N PRO A 27 5.35 -5.43 -14.84
CA PRO A 27 5.26 -5.50 -13.38
C PRO A 27 4.95 -4.14 -12.74
N TRP A 28 5.45 -3.06 -13.35
CA TRP A 28 5.20 -1.69 -12.91
C TRP A 28 3.73 -1.29 -13.07
N GLY A 29 3.06 -1.78 -14.11
CA GLY A 29 1.63 -1.53 -14.31
C GLY A 29 0.79 -2.22 -13.23
N LEU A 30 1.13 -3.46 -12.88
CA LEU A 30 0.46 -4.18 -11.79
C LEU A 30 0.72 -3.55 -10.43
N LEU A 31 1.95 -3.12 -10.16
CA LEU A 31 2.29 -2.40 -8.93
C LEU A 31 1.55 -1.06 -8.85
N ALA A 32 1.48 -0.30 -9.95
CA ALA A 32 0.73 0.95 -10.00
C ALA A 32 -0.77 0.72 -9.79
N LEU A 33 -1.33 -0.33 -10.39
CA LEU A 33 -2.73 -0.71 -10.19
C LEU A 33 -2.99 -1.10 -8.73
N LEU A 34 -2.10 -1.87 -8.10
CA LEU A 34 -2.18 -2.21 -6.69
C LEU A 34 -2.21 -0.94 -5.83
N CYS A 35 -1.24 -0.04 -6.01
CA CYS A 35 -1.16 1.20 -5.25
C CYS A 35 -2.40 2.09 -5.48
N LEU A 36 -2.91 2.15 -6.71
CA LEU A 36 -4.11 2.90 -7.06
C LEU A 36 -5.34 2.34 -6.34
N VAL A 37 -5.58 1.02 -6.43
CA VAL A 37 -6.70 0.36 -5.76
C VAL A 37 -6.60 0.51 -4.26
N GLN A 38 -5.42 0.26 -3.68
CA GLN A 38 -5.13 0.45 -2.26
C GLN A 38 -5.47 1.89 -1.83
N THR A 39 -4.98 2.88 -2.57
CA THR A 39 -5.20 4.29 -2.26
C THR A 39 -6.67 4.68 -2.38
N LEU A 40 -7.33 4.32 -3.46
CA LEU A 40 -8.73 4.67 -3.68
C LEU A 40 -9.65 3.99 -2.66
N CYS A 41 -9.50 2.67 -2.47
CA CYS A 41 -10.35 1.92 -1.54
C CYS A 41 -10.22 2.46 -0.11
N TRP A 42 -9.00 2.59 0.41
CA TRP A 42 -8.77 3.00 1.79
C TRP A 42 -8.78 4.51 2.02
N THR A 43 -8.94 5.32 0.97
CA THR A 43 -9.28 6.74 1.11
C THR A 43 -10.78 6.96 1.04
N VAL A 44 -11.44 6.42 0.01
CA VAL A 44 -12.86 6.69 -0.26
C VAL A 44 -13.75 5.99 0.76
N VAL A 45 -13.52 4.71 1.05
CA VAL A 45 -14.39 3.93 1.94
C VAL A 45 -14.42 4.53 3.35
N PRO A 46 -13.28 4.80 4.03
CA PRO A 46 -13.30 5.44 5.35
C PRO A 46 -13.87 6.86 5.31
N THR A 47 -13.62 7.63 4.24
CA THR A 47 -14.20 8.98 4.10
C THR A 47 -15.73 8.97 4.12
N LEU A 48 -16.35 7.95 3.54
CA LEU A 48 -17.81 7.84 3.46
C LEU A 48 -18.43 7.25 4.72
N ILE A 49 -17.72 6.35 5.42
CA ILE A 49 -18.27 5.58 6.54
C ILE A 49 -17.91 6.21 7.89
N ASP A 50 -16.69 6.72 8.05
CA ASP A 50 -16.22 7.17 9.35
C ASP A 50 -16.79 8.56 9.68
N PRO A 51 -17.52 8.68 10.81
CA PRO A 51 -18.11 9.96 11.22
C PRO A 51 -17.07 10.95 11.72
N ALA A 52 -15.93 10.45 12.24
CA ALA A 52 -14.87 11.26 12.83
C ALA A 52 -13.50 10.59 12.65
N PRO A 53 -12.41 11.38 12.66
CA PRO A 53 -11.04 10.86 12.67
C PRO A 53 -10.77 9.95 13.89
N PRO A 54 -9.93 8.92 13.76
CA PRO A 54 -9.46 8.11 14.88
C PRO A 54 -8.72 8.95 15.93
N GLY A 55 -8.75 8.51 17.20
CA GLY A 55 -8.19 9.27 18.33
C GLY A 55 -6.70 9.63 18.18
N ASP A 56 -5.88 8.71 17.68
CA ASP A 56 -4.45 8.98 17.41
C ASP A 56 -4.26 10.07 16.35
N VAL A 57 -5.16 10.15 15.37
CA VAL A 57 -5.11 11.17 14.32
C VAL A 57 -5.56 12.53 14.85
N VAL A 58 -6.58 12.56 15.70
CA VAL A 58 -7.00 13.78 16.40
C VAL A 58 -5.83 14.36 17.21
N ALA A 59 -5.13 13.52 17.98
CA ALA A 59 -3.93 13.94 18.71
C ALA A 59 -2.82 14.42 17.75
N GLY A 60 -2.65 13.73 16.62
CA GLY A 60 -1.71 14.13 15.56
C GLY A 60 -1.99 15.52 15.00
N PHE A 61 -3.25 15.86 14.72
CA PHE A 61 -3.63 17.21 14.31
C PHE A 61 -3.38 18.25 15.42
N MET A 62 -3.71 17.93 16.68
CA MET A 62 -3.48 18.85 17.80
C MET A 62 -1.99 19.20 17.96
N TRP A 63 -1.09 18.22 17.90
CA TRP A 63 0.35 18.47 17.97
C TRP A 63 0.93 19.05 16.67
N GLY A 64 0.39 18.66 15.52
CA GLY A 64 0.82 19.15 14.21
C GLY A 64 0.70 20.66 14.07
N ARG A 65 -0.36 21.25 14.63
CA ARG A 65 -0.61 22.70 14.65
C ARG A 65 0.47 23.50 15.37
N GLU A 66 1.15 22.89 16.33
CA GLU A 66 2.20 23.54 17.13
C GLU A 66 3.57 23.52 16.43
N TRP A 67 3.72 22.76 15.33
CA TRP A 67 4.97 22.62 14.58
C TRP A 67 6.19 22.23 15.43
N VAL A 68 5.95 21.58 16.58
CA VAL A 68 7.01 21.10 17.47
C VAL A 68 7.73 19.89 16.84
N LEU A 69 9.05 19.80 17.00
CA LEU A 69 9.85 18.70 16.45
C LEU A 69 9.62 17.38 17.20
N LEU A 70 9.50 17.45 18.52
CA LEU A 70 9.44 16.31 19.42
C LEU A 70 8.41 16.58 20.51
N THR A 71 7.59 15.58 20.81
CA THR A 71 6.75 15.55 22.01
C THR A 71 7.32 14.56 23.00
N TYR A 72 6.74 14.50 24.20
CA TYR A 72 7.06 13.47 25.18
C TYR A 72 6.82 12.03 24.66
N LYS A 73 6.06 11.85 23.57
CA LYS A 73 5.71 10.55 23.02
C LYS A 73 6.68 10.11 21.92
N HIS A 74 6.88 10.92 20.86
CA HIS A 74 7.75 10.59 19.71
C HIS A 74 7.95 11.80 18.77
N PRO A 75 8.91 11.72 17.81
CA PRO A 75 9.11 12.75 16.78
C PRO A 75 7.85 13.02 15.95
N GLN A 76 7.61 14.28 15.58
CA GLN A 76 6.30 14.75 15.10
C GLN A 76 6.15 14.83 13.57
N LEU A 77 6.96 14.09 12.81
CA LEU A 77 6.78 14.00 11.36
C LEU A 77 5.32 13.67 10.96
N PRO A 78 4.62 12.70 11.59
CA PRO A 78 3.22 12.42 11.23
C PRO A 78 2.30 13.61 11.50
N GLY A 79 2.50 14.32 12.62
CA GLY A 79 1.72 15.51 12.97
C GLY A 79 1.93 16.65 11.97
N TRP A 80 3.17 16.89 11.55
CA TRP A 80 3.48 17.90 10.51
C TRP A 80 2.83 17.56 9.17
N LEU A 81 2.87 16.29 8.76
CA LEU A 81 2.23 15.85 7.52
C LEU A 81 0.70 15.99 7.60
N LEU A 82 0.11 15.66 8.76
CA LEU A 82 -1.32 15.86 9.02
C LEU A 82 -1.69 17.34 8.92
N GLU A 83 -1.00 18.23 9.65
CA GLU A 83 -1.29 19.67 9.61
C GLU A 83 -1.07 20.26 8.21
N ALA A 84 0.02 19.88 7.52
CA ALA A 84 0.24 20.30 6.15
C ALA A 84 -0.91 19.85 5.22
N SER A 85 -1.38 18.61 5.36
CA SER A 85 -2.52 18.11 4.58
C SER A 85 -3.81 18.86 4.89
N HIS A 86 -4.01 19.26 6.16
CA HIS A 86 -5.14 20.09 6.55
C HIS A 86 -5.04 21.49 5.93
N LEU A 87 -3.89 22.17 6.04
CA LEU A 87 -3.68 23.51 5.49
C LEU A 87 -3.89 23.55 3.96
N LEU A 88 -3.54 22.48 3.26
CA LEU A 88 -3.72 22.38 1.80
C LEU A 88 -5.17 22.10 1.38
N THR A 89 -5.96 21.43 2.21
CA THR A 89 -7.29 20.91 1.83
C THR A 89 -8.46 21.57 2.58
N GLY A 90 -8.17 22.26 3.68
CA GLY A 90 -9.16 22.77 4.63
C GLY A 90 -9.90 21.68 5.43
N SER A 91 -9.49 20.41 5.33
CA SER A 91 -10.23 19.27 5.90
C SER A 91 -9.41 18.53 6.96
N PHE A 92 -10.07 18.13 8.06
CA PHE A 92 -9.50 17.24 9.07
C PHE A 92 -9.90 15.77 8.87
N ARG A 93 -10.61 15.45 7.77
CA ARG A 93 -11.21 14.12 7.54
C ARG A 93 -10.44 13.35 6.48
N TRP A 94 -10.88 13.39 5.23
CA TRP A 94 -10.31 12.58 4.15
C TRP A 94 -8.78 12.67 3.92
N PRO A 95 -8.07 13.81 4.16
CA PRO A 95 -6.65 13.91 3.81
C PRO A 95 -5.75 12.94 4.59
N GLN A 96 -6.12 12.60 5.84
CA GLN A 96 -5.36 11.66 6.67
C GLN A 96 -5.33 10.27 6.05
N TYR A 97 -6.44 9.85 5.43
CA TYR A 97 -6.55 8.53 4.80
C TYR A 97 -5.70 8.48 3.53
N LEU A 98 -5.77 9.54 2.71
CA LEU A 98 -4.90 9.65 1.53
C LEU A 98 -3.43 9.60 1.95
N LEU A 99 -3.06 10.37 2.96
CA LEU A 99 -1.69 10.42 3.47
C LEU A 99 -1.19 9.04 3.92
N ALA A 100 -2.00 8.29 4.66
CA ALA A 100 -1.68 6.91 5.03
C ALA A 100 -1.48 6.01 3.80
N GLN A 101 -2.34 6.11 2.79
CA GLN A 101 -2.21 5.28 1.61
C GLN A 101 -1.03 5.67 0.72
N LEU A 102 -0.60 6.94 0.74
CA LEU A 102 0.63 7.37 0.09
C LEU A 102 1.85 6.76 0.77
N THR A 103 1.91 6.72 2.11
CA THR A 103 3.04 6.07 2.81
C THR A 103 3.06 4.57 2.59
N ILE A 104 1.91 3.90 2.62
CA ILE A 104 1.77 2.46 2.33
C ILE A 104 2.16 2.14 0.88
N SER A 105 1.70 2.94 -0.09
CA SER A 105 2.05 2.76 -1.49
C SER A 105 3.55 2.95 -1.72
N ALA A 106 4.17 3.94 -1.06
CA ALA A 106 5.62 4.10 -1.07
C ALA A 106 6.33 2.88 -0.46
N THR A 107 5.82 2.31 0.63
CA THR A 107 6.32 1.06 1.21
C THR A 107 6.22 -0.10 0.23
N PHE A 108 5.11 -0.29 -0.46
CA PHE A 108 4.95 -1.33 -1.49
C PHE A 108 5.98 -1.20 -2.61
N VAL A 109 6.24 0.02 -3.08
CA VAL A 109 7.25 0.27 -4.11
C VAL A 109 8.65 -0.08 -3.60
N LEU A 110 9.01 0.34 -2.40
CA LEU A 110 10.34 0.08 -1.84
C LEU A 110 10.56 -1.40 -1.52
N VAL A 111 9.55 -2.10 -1.00
CA VAL A 111 9.59 -3.54 -0.79
C VAL A 111 9.67 -4.29 -2.12
N TYR A 112 8.96 -3.83 -3.17
CA TYR A 112 9.09 -4.40 -4.51
C TYR A 112 10.52 -4.25 -5.05
N LEU A 113 11.15 -3.09 -4.87
CA LEU A 113 12.52 -2.85 -5.30
C LEU A 113 13.51 -3.81 -4.60
N LEU A 114 13.43 -3.91 -3.27
CA LEU A 114 14.25 -4.85 -2.50
C LEU A 114 14.00 -6.31 -2.92
N ALA A 115 12.74 -6.73 -2.96
CA ALA A 115 12.38 -8.09 -3.32
C ALA A 115 12.78 -8.43 -4.76
N ARG A 116 12.76 -7.46 -5.69
CA ARG A 116 13.20 -7.64 -7.07
C ARG A 116 14.69 -7.90 -7.13
N ASP A 117 15.48 -7.16 -6.35
CA ASP A 117 16.93 -7.33 -6.28
C ASP A 117 17.31 -8.68 -5.64
N MET A 118 16.51 -9.21 -4.70
CA MET A 118 16.78 -10.48 -4.02
C MET A 118 16.20 -11.74 -4.72
N LEU A 119 14.98 -11.66 -5.26
CA LEU A 119 14.17 -12.82 -5.67
C LEU A 119 13.83 -12.83 -7.17
N GLY A 120 14.17 -11.75 -7.88
CA GLY A 120 13.76 -11.51 -9.27
C GLY A 120 12.31 -11.01 -9.41
N GLN A 121 12.02 -10.44 -10.57
CA GLN A 121 10.80 -9.68 -10.86
C GLN A 121 9.49 -10.40 -10.53
N ARG A 122 9.34 -11.68 -10.94
CA ARG A 122 8.07 -12.41 -10.77
C ARG A 122 7.74 -12.67 -9.29
N ARG A 123 8.75 -13.09 -8.51
CA ARG A 123 8.59 -13.38 -7.08
C ARG A 123 8.41 -12.10 -6.27
N ALA A 124 9.11 -11.03 -6.63
CA ALA A 124 8.93 -9.71 -6.04
C ALA A 124 7.51 -9.18 -6.21
N LEU A 125 6.96 -9.32 -7.42
CA LEU A 125 5.59 -8.90 -7.69
C LEU A 125 4.58 -9.72 -6.89
N ALA A 126 4.75 -11.04 -6.81
CA ALA A 126 3.91 -11.89 -5.98
C ALA A 126 3.98 -11.50 -4.49
N ALA A 127 5.18 -11.20 -3.97
CA ALA A 127 5.36 -10.77 -2.58
C ALA A 127 4.57 -9.49 -2.28
N VAL A 128 4.66 -8.47 -3.14
CA VAL A 128 3.98 -7.20 -2.92
C VAL A 128 2.46 -7.28 -3.14
N LEU A 129 2.00 -8.08 -4.10
CA LEU A 129 0.57 -8.34 -4.29
C LEU A 129 -0.09 -9.05 -3.10
N LEU A 130 0.67 -9.78 -2.29
CA LEU A 130 0.19 -10.41 -1.07
C LEU A 130 0.21 -9.49 0.16
N MET A 131 0.91 -8.34 0.10
CA MET A 131 1.02 -7.43 1.23
C MET A 131 -0.33 -6.89 1.73
N PRO A 132 -1.32 -6.52 0.89
CA PRO A 132 -2.63 -6.08 1.39
C PRO A 132 -3.35 -7.10 2.29
N SER A 133 -3.01 -8.38 2.17
CA SER A 133 -3.55 -9.45 3.02
C SER A 133 -2.96 -9.44 4.44
N VAL A 134 -1.88 -8.72 4.67
CA VAL A 134 -1.30 -8.53 6.00
C VAL A 134 -2.08 -7.42 6.71
N TYR A 135 -2.48 -7.70 7.95
CA TYR A 135 -3.34 -6.82 8.76
C TYR A 135 -2.92 -5.34 8.71
N PHE A 136 -1.62 -5.05 8.85
CA PHE A 136 -1.09 -3.69 8.86
C PHE A 136 -1.20 -2.92 7.53
N PHE A 137 -1.56 -3.55 6.42
CA PHE A 137 -1.80 -2.86 5.14
C PHE A 137 -3.29 -2.82 4.75
N GLY A 138 -4.19 -3.18 5.66
CA GLY A 138 -5.64 -3.13 5.45
C GLY A 138 -6.36 -2.35 6.55
N TRP A 139 -7.04 -3.07 7.43
CA TRP A 139 -7.98 -2.54 8.42
C TRP A 139 -7.50 -1.34 9.27
N PRO A 140 -6.29 -1.33 9.84
CA PRO A 140 -5.86 -0.27 10.73
C PRO A 140 -5.30 0.96 9.99
N THR A 141 -5.14 0.90 8.66
CA THR A 141 -4.51 1.95 7.85
C THR A 141 -5.21 3.31 7.85
N PRO A 142 -6.53 3.43 8.10
CA PRO A 142 -7.17 4.74 8.28
C PRO A 142 -6.65 5.53 9.50
N GLN A 143 -5.93 4.88 10.42
CA GLN A 143 -5.35 5.52 11.60
C GLN A 143 -3.93 6.02 11.32
N PHE A 144 -3.80 7.09 10.51
CA PHE A 144 -2.48 7.62 10.17
C PHE A 144 -1.71 8.09 11.41
N ASN A 145 -0.64 7.39 11.74
CA ASN A 145 0.16 7.63 12.94
C ASN A 145 1.66 7.38 12.65
N HIS A 146 2.44 7.31 13.71
CA HIS A 146 3.89 7.08 13.65
C HIS A 146 4.26 5.74 13.00
N ASP A 147 3.44 4.71 13.15
CA ASP A 147 3.65 3.38 12.57
C ASP A 147 3.59 3.42 11.05
N TYR A 148 2.61 4.11 10.47
CA TYR A 148 2.49 4.22 9.01
C TYR A 148 3.47 5.21 8.39
N ALA A 149 3.77 6.31 9.10
CA ALA A 149 4.72 7.30 8.60
C ALA A 149 6.14 6.74 8.49
N GLN A 150 6.54 5.83 9.40
CA GLN A 150 7.89 5.26 9.41
C GLN A 150 8.10 4.12 8.40
N MET A 151 7.04 3.40 8.00
CA MET A 151 7.12 2.23 7.10
C MET A 151 7.98 2.45 5.83
N PRO A 152 7.80 3.53 5.04
CA PRO A 152 8.62 3.74 3.85
C PRO A 152 10.09 3.97 4.20
N PHE A 153 10.41 4.59 5.34
CA PHE A 153 11.80 4.80 5.74
C PHE A 153 12.48 3.48 6.10
N TRP A 154 11.81 2.59 6.83
CA TRP A 154 12.35 1.25 7.10
C TRP A 154 12.56 0.44 5.83
N ALA A 155 11.57 0.43 4.93
CA ALA A 155 11.70 -0.25 3.64
C ALA A 155 12.85 0.33 2.79
N ALA A 156 12.99 1.66 2.77
CA ALA A 156 14.08 2.34 2.07
C ALA A 156 15.44 2.00 2.66
N ILE A 157 15.59 2.01 3.99
CA ILE A 157 16.84 1.65 4.67
C ILE A 157 17.25 0.22 4.31
N CYS A 158 16.32 -0.75 4.39
CA CYS A 158 16.60 -2.13 4.01
C CYS A 158 17.04 -2.24 2.54
N TRP A 159 16.35 -1.54 1.63
CA TRP A 159 16.71 -1.55 0.21
C TRP A 159 18.07 -0.90 -0.08
N LEU A 160 18.34 0.26 0.53
CA LEU A 160 19.59 0.98 0.34
C LEU A 160 20.78 0.22 0.93
N LEU A 161 20.63 -0.37 2.11
CA LEU A 161 21.67 -1.20 2.73
C LEU A 161 21.95 -2.47 1.92
N TRP A 162 20.94 -3.08 1.29
CA TRP A 162 21.15 -4.22 0.40
C TRP A 162 21.98 -3.87 -0.84
N ARG A 163 21.90 -2.63 -1.31
CA ARG A 163 22.60 -2.16 -2.52
C ARG A 163 23.97 -1.53 -2.25
N ALA A 164 24.32 -1.28 -0.99
CA ALA A 164 25.60 -0.70 -0.57
C ALA A 164 26.72 -1.73 -0.62
#